data_AF-A0A845ZSV7-F1
#
_entry.id   AF-A0A845ZSV7-F1
#
_cell.length_a   1.000
_cell.length_b   1.000
_cell.length_c   1.000
_cell.angle_alpha   90.00
_cell.angle_beta   90.00
_cell.angle_gamma   90.00
#
_symmetry.space_group_name_H-M   'P 1'
#
loop_
_entity.id
_entity.type
_entity.pdbx_description
1 polymer ?
#
loop_
_entity_poly.entity_id
_entity_poly.type
_entity_poly.pdbx_seq_one_letter_code
_entity_poly.pdbx_strand_id
1 'polypeptide(L)'
;DTGEPKYTFVLQHSLLGRVEGEGWVAPESIVQRYWVLGDRQRRSGFETRYQRNENIYYLSSSIMAGHYLNSTMEATLERQPQ
;
A
#
# COMPACT_ATOMS: atom_id res chain seq x y z
N ASP A 1 10.11 10.83 20.11
CA ASP A 1 9.55 10.55 18.78
C ASP A 1 9.42 9.06 18.56
N THR A 2 8.22 8.56 18.31
CA THR A 2 7.94 7.11 18.27
C THR A 2 8.62 6.34 17.12
N GLY A 3 9.47 7.00 16.31
CA GLY A 3 10.63 6.36 15.67
C GLY A 3 10.36 5.35 14.56
N GLU A 4 9.12 5.22 14.08
CA GLU A 4 8.79 4.29 12.99
C GLU A 4 9.53 4.69 11.70
N PRO A 5 10.33 3.79 11.09
CA PRO A 5 11.08 4.08 9.87
C PRO A 5 10.15 4.53 8.74
N LYS A 6 10.34 5.77 8.26
CA LYS A 6 9.61 6.33 7.11
C LYS A 6 10.43 6.18 5.82
N TYR A 7 9.76 6.00 4.70
CA TYR A 7 10.37 5.90 3.39
C TYR A 7 9.50 6.53 2.30
N THR A 8 10.12 6.87 1.18
CA THR A 8 9.46 7.29 -0.07
C THR A 8 9.85 6.34 -1.19
N PHE A 9 9.01 6.23 -2.22
CA PHE A 9 9.27 5.35 -3.36
C PHE A 9 8.64 5.86 -4.65
N VAL A 10 9.18 5.38 -5.76
CA VAL A 10 8.57 5.46 -7.10
C VAL A 10 8.62 4.07 -7.70
N LEU A 11 7.48 3.55 -8.17
CA LEU A 11 7.40 2.20 -8.74
C LEU A 11 6.44 2.13 -9.93
N GLN A 12 6.53 1.03 -10.68
CA GLN A 12 5.61 0.69 -11.76
C GLN A 12 4.52 -0.25 -11.24
N HIS A 13 3.33 0.28 -10.97
CA HIS A 13 2.17 -0.48 -10.54
C HIS A 13 1.55 -1.20 -11.75
N SER A 14 1.20 -2.48 -11.59
CA SER A 14 0.66 -3.32 -12.66
C SER A 14 -0.62 -2.75 -13.29
N LEU A 15 -1.57 -2.32 -12.47
CA LEU A 15 -2.83 -1.69 -12.91
C LEU A 15 -2.72 -0.19 -13.25
N LEU A 16 -2.03 0.59 -12.41
CA LEU A 16 -2.10 2.06 -12.45
C LEU A 16 -0.96 2.73 -13.22
N GLY A 17 0.07 1.96 -13.60
CA GLY A 17 1.27 2.52 -14.21
C GLY A 17 2.21 3.13 -13.17
N ARG A 18 2.86 4.24 -13.51
CA ARG A 18 3.87 4.85 -12.64
C ARG A 18 3.21 5.55 -11.45
N VAL A 19 3.64 5.21 -10.24
CA VAL A 19 3.17 5.82 -8.99
C VAL A 19 4.34 6.35 -8.17
N GLU A 20 4.07 7.39 -7.41
CA GLU A 20 4.93 7.87 -6.32
C GLU A 20 4.19 7.66 -5.01
N GLY A 21 4.93 7.37 -3.94
CA GLY A 21 4.33 7.15 -2.64
C GLY A 21 5.29 7.29 -1.48
N GLU A 22 4.70 7.13 -0.31
CA GLU A 22 5.39 7.14 0.96
C GLU A 22 4.80 6.07 1.88
N GLY A 23 5.60 5.64 2.84
CA GLY A 23 5.16 4.65 3.80
C GLY A 23 6.03 4.65 5.05
N TRP A 24 5.64 3.80 5.98
CA TRP A 24 6.39 3.55 7.19
C TRP A 24 6.27 2.09 7.61
N VAL A 25 7.25 1.65 8.39
CA VAL A 25 7.29 0.31 8.97
C VAL A 25 7.00 0.45 10.46
N ALA A 26 5.82 0.01 10.88
CA ALA A 26 5.45 -0.13 12.28
C ALA A 26 5.84 -1.54 12.79
N PRO A 27 5.85 -1.80 14.11
CA PRO A 27 6.30 -3.07 14.67
C PRO A 27 5.62 -4.32 14.08
N GLU A 28 4.33 -4.22 13.75
CA GLU A 28 3.52 -5.32 13.19
C GLU A 28 2.95 -4.99 11.81
N SER A 29 3.32 -3.87 11.19
CA SER A 29 2.73 -3.53 9.89
C SER A 29 3.62 -2.69 8.99
N ILE A 30 3.36 -2.80 7.69
CA ILE A 30 3.87 -1.86 6.69
C ILE A 30 2.66 -1.12 6.15
N VAL A 31 2.69 0.21 6.30
CA VAL A 31 1.63 1.09 5.79
C VAL A 31 2.23 1.96 4.71
N GLN A 32 1.53 2.08 3.58
CA GLN A 32 1.93 2.93 2.48
C GLN A 32 0.75 3.56 1.78
N ARG A 33 0.99 4.72 1.17
CA ARG A 33 0.05 5.41 0.28
C ARG A 33 0.77 5.87 -0.97
N TYR A 34 0.04 5.99 -2.06
CA TYR A 34 0.59 6.38 -3.35
C TYR A 34 -0.39 7.23 -4.17
N TRP A 35 0.15 7.92 -5.16
CA TRP A 35 -0.58 8.69 -6.18
C TRP A 35 -0.03 8.35 -7.56
N VAL A 36 -0.94 8.28 -8.54
CA VAL A 36 -0.60 7.95 -9.92
C VAL A 36 -0.06 9.18 -10.62
N LEU A 37 1.13 9.06 -11.20
CA LEU A 37 1.80 10.16 -11.88
C LEU A 37 1.19 10.37 -13.27
N GLY A 38 0.86 11.63 -13.60
CA GLY A 38 0.26 11.99 -14.90
C GLY A 38 -1.20 11.56 -15.07
N ASP A 39 -1.86 11.10 -14.01
CA ASP A 39 -3.24 10.61 -14.09
C ASP A 39 -4.29 11.72 -13.97
N ARG A 40 -5.10 11.89 -15.01
CA ARG A 40 -6.17 12.93 -15.05
C ARG A 40 -7.27 12.67 -14.03
N GLN A 41 -7.50 11.40 -13.67
CA GLN A 41 -8.50 11.00 -12.67
C GLN A 41 -8.01 11.20 -11.23
N ARG A 42 -6.75 11.63 -11.04
CA ARG A 42 -6.13 11.83 -9.73
C ARG A 42 -6.28 10.60 -8.84
N ARG A 43 -6.01 9.42 -9.42
CA ARG A 43 -6.07 8.18 -8.67
C ARG A 43 -4.97 8.14 -7.63
N SER A 44 -5.33 7.62 -6.47
CA SER A 44 -4.44 7.38 -5.34
C SER A 44 -4.85 6.07 -4.68
N GLY A 45 -4.06 5.61 -3.74
CA GLY A 45 -4.40 4.41 -2.99
C GLY A 45 -3.58 4.28 -1.74
N PHE A 46 -3.95 3.27 -0.96
CA PHE A 46 -3.18 2.83 0.19
C PHE A 46 -3.07 1.32 0.22
N GLU A 47 -2.06 0.85 0.94
CA GLU A 47 -1.93 -0.54 1.33
C GLU A 47 -1.43 -0.62 2.78
N THR A 48 -2.07 -1.49 3.54
CA THR A 48 -1.61 -1.90 4.86
C THR A 48 -1.40 -3.40 4.85
N ARG A 49 -0.18 -3.84 5.18
CA ARG A 49 0.13 -5.24 5.46
C ARG A 49 0.33 -5.39 6.96
N TYR A 50 -0.58 -6.06 7.63
CA TYR A 50 -0.50 -6.36 9.05
C TYR A 50 0.01 -7.79 9.25
N GLN A 51 1.07 -7.97 10.03
CA GLN A 51 1.61 -9.27 10.37
C GLN A 51 0.73 -9.93 11.43
N ARG A 52 0.09 -11.05 11.09
CA ARG A 52 -0.67 -11.85 12.06
C ARG A 52 0.22 -12.84 12.79
N ASN A 53 1.18 -13.43 12.09
CA ASN A 53 2.26 -14.26 12.62
C ASN A 53 3.43 -14.28 11.61
N GLU A 54 4.44 -15.13 11.82
CA GLU A 54 5.65 -15.20 10.96
C GLU A 54 5.34 -15.47 9.47
N ASN A 55 4.23 -16.15 9.17
CA ASN A 55 3.89 -16.62 7.82
C ASN A 55 2.58 -16.04 7.27
N ILE A 56 1.72 -15.46 8.11
CA ILE A 56 0.39 -14.97 7.72
C ILE A 56 0.31 -13.46 7.90
N TYR A 57 -0.18 -12.79 6.86
CA TYR A 57 -0.37 -11.34 6.83
C TYR A 57 -1.79 -11.00 6.37
N TYR A 58 -2.37 -9.96 6.94
CA TYR A 58 -3.61 -9.37 6.43
C TYR A 58 -3.27 -8.16 5.58
N LEU A 59 -3.79 -8.15 4.36
CA LEU A 59 -3.69 -7.04 3.43
C LEU A 59 -5.03 -6.31 3.40
N SER A 60 -4.97 -4.99 3.56
CA SER A 60 -6.06 -4.08 3.19
C SER A 60 -5.51 -3.07 2.19
N SER A 61 -6.20 -2.91 1.07
CA SER A 61 -5.80 -1.98 0.01
C SER A 61 -7.01 -1.28 -0.56
N SER A 62 -6.82 -0.04 -1.02
CA SER A 62 -7.83 0.65 -1.80
C SER A 62 -7.25 1.48 -2.93
N ILE A 63 -8.10 1.74 -3.92
CA ILE A 63 -7.87 2.72 -4.98
C ILE A 63 -8.99 3.74 -4.90
N MET A 64 -8.61 5.02 -4.89
CA MET A 64 -9.49 6.16 -4.90
C MET A 64 -9.32 6.93 -6.21
N ALA A 65 -10.36 7.63 -6.66
CA ALA A 65 -10.29 8.68 -7.69
C ALA A 65 -10.85 9.98 -7.11
N GLY A 66 -9.97 10.91 -6.75
CA GLY A 66 -10.35 12.07 -5.95
C GLY A 66 -10.93 11.65 -4.59
N HIS A 67 -12.21 11.93 -4.34
CA HIS A 67 -12.89 11.59 -3.09
C HIS A 67 -13.70 10.28 -3.16
N TYR A 68 -13.72 9.62 -4.32
CA TYR A 68 -14.49 8.40 -4.52
C TYR A 68 -13.61 7.18 -4.28
N LEU A 69 -14.11 6.26 -3.46
CA LEU A 69 -13.53 4.93 -3.31
C LEU A 69 -13.91 4.10 -4.53
N ASN A 70 -12.96 3.83 -5.43
CA ASN A 70 -13.21 3.04 -6.63
C ASN A 70 -13.25 1.54 -6.31
N SER A 71 -12.35 1.09 -5.45
CA SER A 71 -12.27 -0.32 -5.07
C SER A 71 -11.54 -0.50 -3.76
N THR A 72 -11.92 -1.55 -3.03
CA THR A 72 -11.21 -2.07 -1.86
C THR A 72 -10.89 -3.54 -2.10
N MET A 73 -9.72 -3.97 -1.63
CA MET A 73 -9.32 -5.37 -1.60
C MET A 73 -8.84 -5.72 -0.20
N GLU A 74 -9.40 -6.79 0.34
CA GLU A 74 -8.91 -7.43 1.55
C GLU A 74 -8.46 -8.84 1.22
N ALA A 75 -7.31 -9.25 1.76
CA ALA A 75 -6.75 -10.56 1.51
C ALA A 75 -5.97 -11.08 2.72
N THR A 76 -5.92 -12.40 2.86
CA THR A 76 -4.93 -13.08 3.70
C THR A 76 -3.78 -13.51 2.81
N LEU A 77 -2.58 -13.02 3.09
CA LEU A 77 -1.36 -13.38 2.37
C LEU A 77 -0.58 -14.41 3.19
N GLU A 78 -0.11 -15.44 2.51
CA GLU A 78 0.77 -16.45 3.09
C GLU A 78 2.18 -16.32 2.49
N ARG A 79 3.20 -16.26 3.36
CA ARG A 79 4.60 -16.23 2.98
C ARG A 79 4.94 -17.51 2.23
N GLN A 80 5.37 -17.39 0.98
CA GLN A 80 5.86 -18.53 0.22
C GLN A 80 7.25 -18.95 0.73
N PRO A 81 7.50 -20.26 0.91
CA PRO A 81 8.84 -20.75 1.20
C PRO A 81 9.78 -20.44 0.02
N GLN A 82 11.06 -20.21 0.34
CA GLN A 82 12.10 -19.96 -0.66
C GLN A 82 12.60 -21.26 -1.29
#